data_AF-A0A953EKZ3-F1
#
_entry.id   AF-A0A953EKZ3-F1
#
_cell.length_a   1.000
_cell.length_b   1.000
_cell.length_c   1.000
_cell.angle_alpha   90.00
_cell.angle_beta   90.00
_cell.angle_gamma   90.00
#
_symmetry.space_group_name_H-M   'P 1'
#
loop_
_entity.id
_entity.type
_entity.pdbx_description
1 polymer ?
#
loop_
_entity_poly.entity_id
_entity_poly.type
_entity_poly.pdbx_seq_one_letter_code
_entity_poly.pdbx_strand_id
1 'polypeptide(L)'
;MEGLKKTLEKPLMQFICIAREYSGILFAVGIVAIYIVARFLSSPDSHAQLKFIEEPDRQTITERSQLDGTITDIFSGTKYETAKRLRESAALGIAASIAIFFRYQESKTFPQTGREVISDIVSRKLLPPEISVEKEGFRSPTSILRFSFRSSPFLFEILSVPIEDKYGPAMLFRFPLPLSGQNSFTYFRSTGTTNQSPFSSTEQLAAQGWEIAQWNIDDLKLDGSSINDLQEQREWLKSAKPETK
;
A
#
# COMPACT_ATOMS: atom_id res chain seq x y z
N MET A 1 -36.29 65.28 2.50
CA MET A 1 -35.68 63.93 2.45
C MET A 1 -34.93 63.67 1.12
N GLU A 2 -34.30 64.67 0.50
CA GLU A 2 -33.52 64.46 -0.75
C GLU A 2 -32.00 64.66 -0.57
N GLY A 3 -31.57 65.24 0.56
CA GLY A 3 -30.15 65.48 0.84
C GLY A 3 -29.35 64.26 1.30
N LEU A 4 -30.00 63.23 1.87
CA LEU A 4 -29.29 62.05 2.39
C LEU A 4 -28.97 61.00 1.31
N LYS A 5 -29.74 60.97 0.22
CA LYS A 5 -29.59 59.99 -0.87
C LYS A 5 -28.37 60.29 -1.75
N LYS A 6 -28.13 61.58 -2.05
CA LYS A 6 -26.99 62.03 -2.88
C LYS A 6 -25.62 61.85 -2.21
N THR A 7 -25.56 61.77 -0.89
CA THR A 7 -24.30 61.68 -0.14
C THR A 7 -23.75 60.25 -0.06
N LEU A 8 -24.61 59.22 -0.23
CA LEU A 8 -24.24 57.80 -0.20
C LEU A 8 -23.93 57.20 -1.58
N GLU A 9 -24.38 57.82 -2.68
CA GLU A 9 -24.09 57.31 -4.03
C GLU A 9 -22.66 57.58 -4.50
N LYS A 10 -22.04 58.67 -4.03
CA LYS A 10 -20.64 58.99 -4.35
C LYS A 10 -19.62 57.95 -3.85
N PRO A 11 -19.65 57.52 -2.57
CA PRO A 11 -18.71 56.48 -2.13
C PRO A 11 -18.99 55.15 -2.81
N LEU A 12 -20.25 54.81 -3.08
CA LEU A 12 -20.62 53.51 -3.67
C LEU A 12 -20.18 53.40 -5.15
N MET A 13 -20.28 54.49 -5.92
CA MET A 13 -19.74 54.56 -7.28
C MET A 13 -18.20 54.55 -7.30
N GLN A 14 -17.52 55.19 -6.34
CA GLN A 14 -16.06 55.10 -6.22
C GLN A 14 -15.60 53.67 -5.87
N PHE A 15 -16.30 52.97 -4.97
CA PHE A 15 -15.99 51.57 -4.65
C PHE A 15 -16.19 50.63 -5.84
N ILE A 16 -17.21 50.84 -6.67
CA ILE A 16 -17.45 50.02 -7.87
C ILE A 16 -16.38 50.28 -8.95
N CYS A 17 -15.95 51.53 -9.13
CA CYS A 17 -14.86 51.84 -10.07
C CYS A 17 -13.51 51.26 -9.62
N ILE A 18 -13.17 51.37 -8.33
CA ILE A 18 -11.96 50.78 -7.76
C ILE A 18 -12.03 49.23 -7.82
N ALA A 19 -13.17 48.63 -7.49
CA ALA A 19 -13.35 47.17 -7.58
C ALA A 19 -13.19 46.63 -9.01
N ARG A 20 -13.49 47.42 -10.04
CA ARG A 20 -13.30 47.06 -11.45
C ARG A 20 -11.84 47.16 -11.89
N GLU A 21 -11.11 48.17 -11.42
CA GLU A 21 -9.69 48.39 -11.73
C GLU A 21 -8.76 47.39 -11.00
N TYR A 22 -9.14 46.95 -9.80
CA TYR A 22 -8.40 45.96 -9.00
C TYR A 22 -9.01 44.54 -9.03
N SER A 23 -9.95 44.28 -9.93
CA SER A 23 -10.67 42.99 -10.01
C SER A 23 -9.73 41.79 -10.18
N GLY A 24 -8.66 41.95 -10.96
CA GLY A 24 -7.63 40.92 -11.12
C GLY A 24 -6.79 40.68 -9.86
N ILE A 25 -6.52 41.74 -9.09
CA ILE A 25 -5.77 41.64 -7.82
C ILE A 25 -6.66 41.01 -6.73
N LEU A 26 -7.93 41.38 -6.67
CA LEU A 26 -8.90 40.75 -5.76
C LEU A 26 -9.09 39.26 -6.06
N PHE A 27 -9.10 38.88 -7.34
CA PHE A 27 -9.17 37.47 -7.74
C PHE A 27 -7.90 36.70 -7.36
N ALA A 28 -6.72 37.30 -7.58
CA ALA A 28 -5.45 36.70 -7.18
C ALA A 28 -5.34 36.52 -5.66
N VAL A 29 -5.74 37.53 -4.88
CA VAL A 29 -5.79 37.45 -3.40
C VAL A 29 -6.79 36.39 -2.95
N GLY A 30 -7.94 36.27 -3.63
CA GLY A 30 -8.93 35.22 -3.37
C GLY A 30 -8.36 33.81 -3.58
N ILE A 31 -7.64 33.58 -4.69
CA ILE A 31 -6.99 32.29 -4.96
C ILE A 31 -5.91 31.98 -3.90
N VAL A 32 -5.09 32.98 -3.53
CA VAL A 32 -4.07 32.80 -2.50
C VAL A 32 -4.69 32.50 -1.14
N ALA A 33 -5.78 33.17 -0.78
CA ALA A 33 -6.50 32.90 0.46
C ALA A 33 -7.10 31.49 0.48
N ILE A 34 -7.71 31.04 -0.62
CA ILE A 34 -8.22 29.67 -0.76
C ILE A 34 -7.08 28.65 -0.65
N TYR A 35 -5.93 28.92 -1.27
CA TYR A 35 -4.75 28.05 -1.19
C TYR A 35 -4.20 27.96 0.24
N ILE A 36 -4.11 29.08 0.97
CA ILE A 36 -3.65 29.09 2.36
C ILE A 36 -4.62 28.31 3.26
N VAL A 37 -5.93 28.50 3.10
CA VAL A 37 -6.95 27.76 3.86
C VAL A 37 -6.91 26.26 3.52
N ALA A 38 -6.78 25.89 2.25
CA ALA A 38 -6.62 24.50 1.83
C ALA A 38 -5.33 23.87 2.38
N ARG A 39 -4.25 24.66 2.53
CA ARG A 39 -2.98 24.22 3.09
C ARG A 39 -2.99 24.12 4.62
N PHE A 40 -3.80 24.92 5.31
CA PHE A 40 -3.99 24.82 6.77
C PHE A 40 -4.99 23.73 7.17
N LEU A 41 -5.99 23.43 6.33
CA LEU A 41 -6.93 22.32 6.52
C LEU A 41 -6.34 20.96 6.11
N SER A 42 -5.34 20.97 5.22
CA SER A 42 -4.48 19.81 5.01
C SER A 42 -3.59 19.65 6.24
N SER A 43 -3.96 18.75 7.15
CA SER A 43 -3.13 18.37 8.30
C SER A 43 -1.68 18.17 7.86
N PRO A 44 -0.68 18.68 8.61
CA PRO A 44 0.71 18.44 8.31
C PRO A 44 0.96 16.93 8.30
N ASP A 45 1.54 16.44 7.21
CA ASP A 45 2.06 15.08 7.10
C ASP A 45 2.82 14.74 8.38
N SER A 46 2.23 13.85 9.18
CA SER A 46 2.91 13.21 10.27
C SER A 46 3.93 12.30 9.61
N HIS A 47 5.13 12.82 9.41
CA HIS A 47 6.27 12.05 8.93
C HIS A 47 6.47 10.89 9.90
N ALA A 48 5.97 9.72 9.53
CA ALA A 48 6.31 8.46 10.15
C ALA A 48 7.81 8.25 9.92
N GLN A 49 8.63 8.76 10.84
CA GLN A 49 10.03 8.40 10.94
C GLN A 49 10.07 6.93 11.34
N LEU A 50 10.22 6.06 10.33
CA LEU A 50 10.65 4.69 10.55
C LEU A 50 12.05 4.75 11.14
N LYS A 51 12.14 4.62 12.47
CA LYS A 51 13.39 4.38 13.18
C LYS A 51 13.83 2.96 12.86
N PHE A 52 14.61 2.80 11.80
CA PHE A 52 15.31 1.56 11.53
C PHE A 52 16.36 1.37 12.63
N ILE A 53 16.09 0.44 13.55
CA ILE A 53 17.10 -0.08 14.47
C ILE A 53 17.79 -1.19 13.71
N GLU A 54 18.97 -0.88 13.21
CA GLU A 54 19.90 -1.83 12.62
C GLU A 54 20.60 -2.58 13.77
N GLU A 55 20.23 -3.84 14.04
CA GLU A 55 21.07 -4.77 14.82
C GLU A 55 21.73 -5.73 13.84
N PRO A 56 23.07 -5.91 13.89
CA PRO A 56 23.80 -6.73 12.93
C PRO A 56 23.68 -8.22 13.27
N ASP A 57 23.50 -8.99 12.20
CA ASP A 57 23.93 -10.37 11.94
C ASP A 57 23.95 -11.39 13.11
N ARG A 58 23.07 -12.41 13.02
CA ARG A 58 23.38 -13.72 13.63
C ARG A 58 22.59 -14.88 12.99
N GLN A 59 23.25 -15.51 12.03
CA GLN A 59 23.48 -16.96 11.92
C GLN A 59 22.63 -17.89 12.83
N THR A 60 21.89 -18.78 12.16
CA THR A 60 21.63 -20.19 12.48
C THR A 60 21.10 -20.54 13.87
N ILE A 61 19.81 -20.91 13.97
CA ILE A 61 19.32 -21.77 15.06
C ILE A 61 18.52 -22.92 14.46
N THR A 62 19.19 -24.07 14.38
CA THR A 62 18.60 -25.40 14.28
C THR A 62 18.00 -25.78 15.64
N GLU A 63 16.77 -26.30 15.61
CA GLU A 63 16.09 -27.15 16.59
C GLU A 63 16.47 -27.08 18.07
N ARG A 64 15.52 -26.64 18.90
CA ARG A 64 15.02 -27.37 20.08
C ARG A 64 13.79 -26.67 20.65
N SER A 65 12.62 -27.26 20.47
CA SER A 65 11.48 -27.00 21.37
C SER A 65 10.72 -28.30 21.61
N GLN A 66 11.16 -29.02 22.64
CA GLN A 66 10.29 -29.87 23.44
C GLN A 66 10.13 -29.16 24.78
N LEU A 67 9.09 -28.33 24.90
CA LEU A 67 8.51 -27.98 26.18
C LEU A 67 7.03 -27.68 25.95
N ASP A 68 6.25 -28.60 26.50
CA ASP A 68 4.81 -28.71 26.46
C ASP A 68 4.18 -27.60 27.32
N GLY A 69 3.41 -26.76 26.66
CA GLY A 69 2.74 -25.58 27.18
C GLY A 69 2.19 -24.86 25.98
N THR A 70 0.88 -24.92 25.78
CA THR A 70 0.16 -24.37 24.62
C THR A 70 0.33 -22.85 24.56
N ILE A 71 1.48 -22.40 24.05
CA ILE A 71 1.62 -21.06 23.50
C ILE A 71 0.74 -21.08 22.27
N THR A 72 -0.48 -20.54 22.39
CA THR A 72 -1.27 -20.19 21.23
C THR A 72 -0.40 -19.25 20.40
N ASP A 73 0.09 -19.73 19.27
CA ASP A 73 0.91 -18.95 18.37
C ASP A 73 0.09 -17.74 17.92
N ILE A 74 0.38 -16.57 18.50
CA ILE A 74 -0.30 -15.29 18.21
C ILE A 74 -0.14 -14.93 16.72
N PHE A 75 0.87 -15.52 16.07
CA PHE A 75 1.13 -15.44 14.64
C PHE A 75 0.64 -16.67 13.89
N SER A 76 -0.53 -17.20 14.28
CA SER A 76 -1.17 -18.30 13.58
C SER A 76 -2.61 -18.00 13.21
N GLY A 77 -3.12 -18.76 12.24
CA GLY A 77 -4.49 -18.65 11.76
C GLY A 77 -4.64 -17.92 10.43
N THR A 78 -5.82 -18.10 9.83
CA THR A 78 -6.10 -17.70 8.45
C THR A 78 -5.94 -16.19 8.21
N LYS A 79 -6.24 -15.35 9.21
CA LYS A 79 -6.08 -13.89 9.13
C LYS A 79 -4.62 -13.46 9.11
N TYR A 80 -3.79 -14.07 9.95
CA TYR A 80 -2.35 -13.80 9.98
C TYR A 80 -1.71 -14.21 8.66
N GLU A 81 -2.02 -15.41 8.16
CA GLU A 81 -1.49 -15.91 6.89
C GLU A 81 -1.94 -15.06 5.69
N THR A 82 -3.20 -14.62 5.71
CA THR A 82 -3.70 -13.67 4.70
C THR A 82 -2.90 -12.36 4.76
N ALA A 83 -2.64 -11.81 5.95
CA ALA A 83 -1.84 -10.60 6.12
C ALA A 83 -0.37 -10.79 5.68
N LYS A 84 0.23 -11.97 5.91
CA LYS A 84 1.57 -12.31 5.40
C LYS A 84 1.58 -12.27 3.87
N ARG A 85 0.65 -12.97 3.22
CA ARG A 85 0.52 -12.99 1.76
C ARG A 85 0.25 -11.62 1.15
N LEU A 86 -0.50 -10.80 1.88
CA LEU A 86 -0.79 -9.43 1.52
C LEU A 86 0.49 -8.57 1.49
N ARG A 87 1.33 -8.70 2.52
CA ARG A 87 2.63 -8.06 2.60
C ARG A 87 3.57 -8.54 1.49
N GLU A 88 3.64 -9.84 1.23
CA GLU A 88 4.45 -10.43 0.16
C GLU A 88 4.04 -9.89 -1.22
N SER A 89 2.73 -9.87 -1.50
CA SER A 89 2.18 -9.38 -2.77
C SER A 89 2.40 -7.87 -2.95
N ALA A 90 2.25 -7.09 -1.88
CA ALA A 90 2.53 -5.66 -1.89
C ALA A 90 4.01 -5.36 -2.10
N ALA A 91 4.91 -6.08 -1.42
CA ALA A 91 6.35 -5.95 -1.59
C ALA A 91 6.77 -6.27 -3.04
N LEU A 92 6.17 -7.30 -3.64
CA LEU A 92 6.40 -7.63 -5.04
C LEU A 92 5.86 -6.54 -5.98
N GLY A 93 4.70 -5.95 -5.68
CA GLY A 93 4.14 -4.82 -6.43
C GLY A 93 5.04 -3.58 -6.40
N ILE A 94 5.65 -3.29 -5.24
CA ILE A 94 6.64 -2.23 -5.09
C ILE A 94 7.90 -2.56 -5.90
N ALA A 95 8.43 -3.79 -5.80
CA ALA A 95 9.60 -4.22 -6.56
C ALA A 95 9.38 -4.08 -8.08
N ALA A 96 8.22 -4.50 -8.58
CA ALA A 96 7.84 -4.34 -9.98
C ALA A 96 7.75 -2.86 -10.38
N SER A 97 7.11 -2.03 -9.55
CA SER A 97 7.00 -0.58 -9.79
C SER A 97 8.37 0.08 -9.88
N ILE A 98 9.28 -0.26 -8.96
CA ILE A 98 10.66 0.23 -8.93
C ILE A 98 11.44 -0.23 -10.17
N ALA A 99 11.34 -1.51 -10.54
CA ALA A 99 12.02 -2.06 -11.70
C ALA A 99 11.58 -1.36 -13.01
N ILE A 100 10.27 -1.19 -13.18
CA ILE A 100 9.68 -0.48 -14.32
C ILE A 100 10.14 0.99 -14.33
N PHE A 101 10.09 1.67 -13.19
CA PHE A 101 10.49 3.06 -13.06
C PHE A 101 11.96 3.26 -13.44
N PHE A 102 12.86 2.45 -12.90
CA PHE A 102 14.28 2.54 -13.23
C PHE A 102 14.56 2.27 -14.70
N ARG A 103 13.90 1.28 -15.29
CA ARG A 103 14.02 1.02 -16.73
C ARG A 103 13.60 2.24 -17.54
N TYR A 104 12.45 2.81 -17.22
CA TYR A 104 12.00 4.04 -17.88
C TYR A 104 12.99 5.19 -17.67
N GLN A 105 13.61 5.30 -16.50
CA GLN A 105 14.61 6.32 -16.22
C GLN A 105 15.86 6.16 -17.12
N GLU A 106 16.35 4.94 -17.27
CA GLU A 106 17.57 4.58 -18.00
C GLU A 106 17.39 4.59 -19.53
N SER A 107 16.37 3.89 -20.04
CA SER A 107 16.19 3.68 -21.49
C SER A 107 15.12 4.57 -22.12
N LYS A 108 14.36 5.33 -21.32
CA LYS A 108 13.17 6.08 -21.75
C LYS A 108 12.10 5.21 -22.41
N THR A 109 12.14 3.89 -22.18
CA THR A 109 11.21 2.92 -22.74
C THR A 109 10.59 2.09 -21.64
N PHE A 110 9.30 1.77 -21.78
CA PHE A 110 8.65 0.80 -20.91
C PHE A 110 9.05 -0.63 -21.30
N PRO A 111 9.11 -1.57 -20.33
CA PRO A 111 9.16 -2.99 -20.64
C PRO A 111 8.01 -3.37 -21.57
N GLN A 112 8.22 -4.34 -22.46
CA GLN A 112 7.17 -4.81 -23.38
C GLN A 112 6.46 -6.05 -22.84
N THR A 113 7.16 -6.86 -22.04
CA THR A 113 6.66 -8.13 -21.54
C THR A 113 6.79 -8.25 -20.02
N GLY A 114 5.99 -9.10 -19.40
CA GLY A 114 6.14 -9.38 -17.96
C GLY A 114 7.47 -10.04 -17.61
N ARG A 115 8.04 -10.84 -18.52
CA ARG A 115 9.35 -11.47 -18.33
C ARG A 115 10.49 -10.46 -18.24
N GLU A 116 10.40 -9.39 -19.02
CA GLU A 116 11.32 -8.26 -18.93
C GLU A 116 11.27 -7.61 -17.55
N VAL A 117 10.07 -7.38 -17.00
CA VAL A 117 9.93 -6.83 -15.64
C VAL A 117 10.51 -7.80 -14.59
N ILE A 118 10.24 -9.09 -14.71
CA ILE A 118 10.80 -10.11 -13.80
C ILE A 118 12.33 -10.11 -13.88
N SER A 119 12.90 -10.03 -15.08
CA SER A 119 14.36 -9.92 -15.28
C SER A 119 14.94 -8.64 -14.66
N ASP A 120 14.22 -7.52 -14.78
CA ASP A 120 14.62 -6.24 -14.18
C ASP A 120 14.58 -6.30 -12.64
N ILE A 121 13.59 -6.99 -12.05
CA ILE A 121 13.52 -7.24 -10.60
C ILE A 121 14.72 -8.06 -10.12
N VAL A 122 15.02 -9.17 -10.83
CA VAL A 122 16.10 -10.09 -10.45
C VAL A 122 17.47 -9.43 -10.59
N SER A 123 17.74 -8.79 -11.73
CA SER A 123 19.04 -8.14 -11.99
C SER A 123 19.35 -7.02 -10.99
N ARG A 124 18.32 -6.35 -10.48
CA ARG A 124 18.44 -5.29 -9.47
C ARG A 124 18.36 -5.78 -8.02
N LYS A 125 18.25 -7.10 -7.80
CA LYS A 125 18.13 -7.70 -6.47
C LYS A 125 16.93 -7.15 -5.66
N LEU A 126 15.82 -6.89 -6.35
CA LEU A 126 14.59 -6.34 -5.76
C LEU A 126 13.60 -7.42 -5.30
N LEU A 127 13.99 -8.68 -5.33
CA LEU A 127 13.12 -9.76 -4.85
C LEU A 127 12.85 -9.59 -3.35
N PRO A 128 11.58 -9.63 -2.92
CA PRO A 128 11.28 -9.70 -1.50
C PRO A 128 11.87 -10.99 -0.88
N PRO A 129 12.16 -10.98 0.44
CA PRO A 129 12.68 -12.17 1.11
C PRO A 129 11.71 -13.34 0.99
N GLU A 130 12.23 -14.57 1.01
CA GLU A 130 11.48 -15.83 0.89
C GLU A 130 10.75 -16.03 -0.45
N ILE A 131 10.81 -15.08 -1.38
CA ILE A 131 10.20 -15.20 -2.71
C ILE A 131 11.24 -15.67 -3.74
N SER A 132 10.93 -16.76 -4.42
CA SER A 132 11.71 -17.29 -5.54
C SER A 132 11.02 -17.05 -6.88
N VAL A 133 11.79 -17.04 -7.96
CA VAL A 133 11.27 -16.90 -9.33
C VAL A 133 11.00 -18.30 -9.90
N GLU A 134 9.82 -18.47 -10.50
CA GLU A 134 9.43 -19.69 -11.23
C GLU A 134 9.07 -19.37 -12.69
N LYS A 135 8.82 -20.39 -13.50
CA LYS A 135 8.60 -20.25 -14.95
C LYS A 135 7.46 -19.27 -15.33
N GLU A 136 6.43 -19.17 -14.50
CA GLU A 136 5.23 -18.36 -14.77
C GLU A 136 4.98 -17.23 -13.75
N GLY A 137 5.97 -16.91 -12.91
CA GLY A 137 5.82 -15.87 -11.89
C GLY A 137 6.78 -16.07 -10.73
N PHE A 138 6.24 -15.98 -9.51
CA PHE A 138 7.00 -16.10 -8.28
C PHE A 138 6.35 -17.11 -7.34
N ARG A 139 7.13 -17.66 -6.43
CA ARG A 139 6.66 -18.54 -5.38
C ARG A 139 7.13 -18.02 -4.02
N SER A 140 6.17 -17.93 -3.11
CA SER A 140 6.40 -17.66 -1.68
C SER A 140 6.12 -18.96 -0.89
N PRO A 141 6.45 -19.02 0.40
CA PRO A 141 6.13 -20.18 1.23
C PRO A 141 4.63 -20.46 1.34
N THR A 142 3.78 -19.44 1.17
CA THR A 142 2.33 -19.51 1.40
C THR A 142 1.51 -19.42 0.11
N SER A 143 2.10 -18.94 -0.99
CA SER A 143 1.37 -18.64 -2.22
C SER A 143 2.19 -18.75 -3.51
N ILE A 144 1.48 -19.09 -4.60
CA ILE A 144 1.96 -18.94 -5.97
C ILE A 144 1.52 -17.55 -6.45
N LEU A 145 2.47 -16.74 -6.87
CA LEU A 145 2.28 -15.35 -7.29
C LEU A 145 2.42 -15.25 -8.81
N ARG A 146 1.31 -15.20 -9.54
CA ARG A 146 1.32 -15.03 -11.00
C ARG A 146 1.41 -13.55 -11.35
N PHE A 147 2.35 -13.20 -12.22
CA PHE A 147 2.60 -11.81 -12.62
C PHE A 147 2.16 -11.60 -14.07
N SER A 148 1.30 -10.61 -14.30
CA SER A 148 0.86 -10.21 -15.64
C SER A 148 1.18 -8.74 -15.87
N PHE A 149 1.68 -8.38 -17.04
CA PHE A 149 2.07 -7.01 -17.37
C PHE A 149 1.61 -6.64 -18.78
N ARG A 150 1.13 -5.41 -18.95
CA ARG A 150 0.89 -4.78 -20.25
C ARG A 150 1.42 -3.35 -20.25
N SER A 151 2.07 -2.95 -21.33
CA SER A 151 2.68 -1.62 -21.48
C SER A 151 1.67 -0.54 -21.88
N SER A 152 0.58 -0.90 -22.56
CA SER A 152 -0.45 0.05 -23.00
C SER A 152 -1.87 -0.55 -22.90
N PRO A 153 -2.79 0.07 -22.12
CA PRO A 153 -2.50 1.07 -21.10
C PRO A 153 -1.66 0.45 -19.98
N PHE A 154 -0.73 1.21 -19.42
CA PHE A 154 0.19 0.74 -18.38
C PHE A 154 -0.58 0.11 -17.21
N LEU A 155 -0.42 -1.20 -17.04
CA LEU A 155 -1.07 -1.96 -15.99
C LEU A 155 -0.27 -3.24 -15.74
N PHE A 156 -0.15 -3.61 -14.47
CA PHE A 156 0.27 -4.95 -14.11
C PHE A 156 -0.60 -5.52 -13.00
N GLU A 157 -0.68 -6.84 -12.97
CA GLU A 157 -1.48 -7.59 -12.02
C GLU A 157 -0.62 -8.62 -11.29
N ILE A 158 -0.89 -8.77 -10.00
CA ILE A 158 -0.33 -9.83 -9.16
C ILE A 158 -1.49 -10.66 -8.65
N LEU A 159 -1.57 -11.90 -9.11
CA LEU A 159 -2.49 -12.90 -8.57
C LEU A 159 -1.74 -13.74 -7.54
N SER A 160 -2.09 -13.60 -6.27
CA SER A 160 -1.66 -14.49 -5.19
C SER A 160 -2.68 -15.61 -5.02
N VAL A 161 -2.27 -16.83 -5.36
CA VAL A 161 -3.05 -18.05 -5.12
C VAL A 161 -2.48 -18.78 -3.90
N PRO A 162 -3.28 -19.06 -2.86
CA PRO A 162 -2.79 -19.83 -1.71
C PRO A 162 -2.34 -21.22 -2.16
N ILE A 163 -1.27 -21.75 -1.56
CA ILE A 163 -0.85 -23.15 -1.80
C ILE A 163 -1.80 -24.13 -1.08
N GLU A 164 -2.43 -23.69 0.00
CA GLU A 164 -3.40 -24.44 0.80
C GLU A 164 -4.51 -23.51 1.29
N ASP A 165 -5.73 -24.00 1.42
CA ASP A 165 -6.91 -23.20 1.83
C ASP A 165 -6.73 -22.52 3.21
N LYS A 166 -5.90 -23.10 4.08
CA LYS A 166 -5.58 -22.52 5.39
C LYS A 166 -4.86 -21.15 5.30
N TYR A 167 -4.23 -20.85 4.17
CA TYR A 167 -3.55 -19.58 3.93
C TYR A 167 -4.49 -18.48 3.41
N GLY A 168 -5.80 -18.70 3.43
CA GLY A 168 -6.82 -17.71 3.08
C GLY A 168 -7.14 -17.67 1.57
N PRO A 169 -7.98 -16.71 1.13
CA PRO A 169 -8.50 -16.69 -0.24
C PRO A 169 -7.45 -16.35 -1.30
N ALA A 170 -7.75 -16.58 -2.57
CA ALA A 170 -6.99 -16.00 -3.67
C ALA A 170 -7.16 -14.48 -3.69
N MET A 171 -6.09 -13.76 -4.02
CA MET A 171 -6.05 -12.29 -4.02
C MET A 171 -5.48 -11.78 -5.34
N LEU A 172 -6.13 -10.79 -5.94
CA LEU A 172 -5.69 -10.16 -7.18
C LEU A 172 -5.52 -8.67 -6.97
N PHE A 173 -4.29 -8.20 -7.18
CA PHE A 173 -3.89 -6.80 -7.09
C PHE A 173 -3.70 -6.23 -8.49
N ARG A 174 -4.18 -5.01 -8.72
CA ARG A 174 -4.04 -4.27 -9.97
C ARG A 174 -3.24 -3.00 -9.72
N PHE A 175 -2.22 -2.75 -10.52
CA PHE A 175 -1.35 -1.58 -10.37
C PHE A 175 -1.43 -0.68 -11.61
N PRO A 176 -1.70 0.63 -11.45
CA PRO A 176 -1.83 1.36 -10.19
C PRO A 176 -3.05 0.91 -9.38
N LEU A 177 -2.89 0.86 -8.04
CA LEU A 177 -3.96 0.45 -7.14
C LEU A 177 -5.14 1.44 -7.29
N PRO A 178 -6.39 0.95 -7.28
CA PRO A 178 -7.54 1.84 -7.25
C PRO A 178 -7.48 2.72 -5.99
N LEU A 179 -7.97 3.95 -6.14
CA LEU A 179 -8.03 4.92 -5.04
C LEU A 179 -8.77 4.28 -3.87
N SER A 180 -8.08 4.24 -2.74
CA SER A 180 -8.55 3.70 -1.46
C SER A 180 -8.55 4.82 -0.42
N GLY A 181 -9.26 4.60 0.69
CA GLY A 181 -9.26 5.54 1.81
C GLY A 181 -7.87 5.68 2.44
N GLN A 182 -7.71 6.62 3.37
CA GLN A 182 -6.47 6.71 4.15
C GLN A 182 -6.19 5.37 4.83
N ASN A 183 -4.95 4.90 4.75
CA ASN A 183 -4.47 3.64 5.35
C ASN A 183 -5.21 2.37 4.93
N SER A 184 -5.82 2.36 3.74
CA SER A 184 -6.40 1.17 3.17
C SER A 184 -5.91 0.90 1.77
N PHE A 185 -6.10 -0.33 1.31
CA PHE A 185 -5.95 -0.65 -0.10
C PHE A 185 -6.97 -1.68 -0.51
N THR A 186 -7.32 -1.62 -1.79
CA THR A 186 -8.39 -2.41 -2.38
C THR A 186 -7.79 -3.46 -3.31
N TYR A 187 -8.31 -4.67 -3.21
CA TYR A 187 -7.91 -5.82 -4.02
C TYR A 187 -9.13 -6.70 -4.31
N PHE A 188 -9.02 -7.58 -5.29
CA PHE A 188 -10.07 -8.58 -5.54
C PHE A 188 -9.75 -9.85 -4.77
N ARG A 189 -10.75 -10.46 -4.13
CA ARG A 189 -10.61 -11.75 -3.43
C ARG A 189 -11.53 -12.80 -4.04
N SER A 190 -11.13 -14.05 -4.01
CA SER A 190 -11.95 -15.20 -4.41
C SER A 190 -11.69 -16.38 -3.48
N THR A 191 -12.76 -17.02 -2.98
CA THR A 191 -12.70 -18.31 -2.26
C THR A 191 -12.97 -19.49 -3.19
N GLY A 192 -13.13 -19.24 -4.49
CA GLY A 192 -13.50 -20.23 -5.49
C GLY A 192 -12.48 -20.29 -6.62
N THR A 193 -12.87 -19.81 -7.81
CA THR A 193 -12.02 -19.88 -9.00
C THR A 193 -10.78 -19.00 -8.90
N THR A 194 -9.64 -19.54 -9.35
CA THR A 194 -8.33 -18.88 -9.42
C THR A 194 -7.81 -18.80 -10.86
N ASN A 195 -8.65 -19.12 -11.85
CA ASN A 195 -8.33 -19.17 -13.27
C ASN A 195 -9.00 -18.04 -14.03
N GLN A 196 -8.81 -16.81 -13.55
CA GLN A 196 -9.20 -15.61 -14.28
C GLN A 196 -8.16 -15.31 -15.37
N SER A 197 -8.63 -14.82 -16.51
CA SER A 197 -7.74 -14.29 -17.55
C SER A 197 -7.08 -12.99 -17.05
N PRO A 198 -5.80 -12.75 -17.38
CA PRO A 198 -5.16 -11.47 -17.07
C PRO A 198 -5.98 -10.29 -17.59
N PHE A 199 -6.08 -9.23 -16.78
CA PHE A 199 -6.75 -7.97 -17.11
C PHE A 199 -8.26 -8.07 -17.36
N SER A 200 -8.93 -9.10 -16.81
CA SER A 200 -10.39 -9.25 -16.86
C SER A 200 -11.13 -8.02 -16.34
N SER A 201 -12.29 -7.65 -16.89
CA SER A 201 -13.06 -6.51 -16.36
C SER A 201 -13.60 -6.81 -14.95
N THR A 202 -14.03 -5.78 -14.23
CA THR A 202 -14.66 -5.95 -12.90
C THR A 202 -15.91 -6.82 -13.00
N GLU A 203 -16.70 -6.67 -14.07
CA GLU A 203 -17.90 -7.47 -14.34
C GLU A 203 -17.55 -8.93 -14.62
N GLN A 204 -16.48 -9.19 -15.37
CA GLN A 204 -16.00 -10.55 -15.63
C GLN A 204 -15.50 -11.23 -14.36
N LEU A 205 -14.79 -10.49 -13.51
CA LEU A 205 -14.35 -10.97 -12.20
C LEU A 205 -15.56 -11.25 -11.29
N ALA A 206 -16.53 -10.34 -11.21
CA ALA A 206 -17.75 -10.53 -10.43
C ALA A 206 -18.56 -11.75 -10.91
N ALA A 207 -18.69 -11.94 -12.22
CA ALA A 207 -19.34 -13.11 -12.82
C ALA A 207 -18.61 -14.43 -12.49
N GLN A 208 -17.30 -14.36 -12.22
CA GLN A 208 -16.49 -15.48 -11.75
C GLN A 208 -16.51 -15.64 -10.22
N GLY A 209 -17.27 -14.82 -9.50
CA GLY A 209 -17.38 -14.89 -8.03
C GLY A 209 -16.24 -14.19 -7.29
N TRP A 210 -15.51 -13.30 -7.94
CA TRP A 210 -14.56 -12.41 -7.26
C TRP A 210 -15.28 -11.24 -6.61
N GLU A 211 -14.85 -10.88 -5.41
CA GLU A 211 -15.36 -9.76 -4.65
C GLU A 211 -14.30 -8.69 -4.47
N ILE A 212 -14.71 -7.42 -4.41
CA ILE A 212 -13.83 -6.34 -4.01
C ILE A 212 -13.67 -6.38 -2.50
N ALA A 213 -12.45 -6.51 -2.04
CA ALA A 213 -12.07 -6.44 -0.64
C ALA A 213 -11.22 -5.21 -0.36
N GLN A 214 -11.34 -4.70 0.86
CA GLN A 214 -10.52 -3.62 1.37
C GLN A 214 -9.82 -4.11 2.62
N TRP A 215 -8.51 -3.92 2.68
CA TRP A 215 -7.73 -4.12 3.89
C TRP A 215 -7.42 -2.78 4.51
N ASN A 216 -7.83 -2.55 5.75
CA ASN A 216 -7.41 -1.38 6.51
C ASN A 216 -6.22 -1.77 7.39
N ILE A 217 -5.17 -0.96 7.40
CA ILE A 217 -3.99 -1.20 8.23
C ILE A 217 -4.36 -1.21 9.73
N ASP A 218 -5.39 -0.44 10.11
CA ASP A 218 -5.91 -0.34 11.47
C ASP A 218 -6.80 -1.54 11.89
N ASP A 219 -7.14 -2.44 10.96
CA ASP A 219 -7.93 -3.65 11.28
C ASP A 219 -7.09 -4.73 11.98
N LEU A 220 -5.76 -4.55 12.05
CA LEU A 220 -4.90 -5.37 12.90
C LEU A 220 -5.02 -4.93 14.36
N LYS A 221 -6.25 -4.99 14.91
CA LYS A 221 -6.47 -4.82 16.34
C LYS A 221 -5.86 -6.03 17.05
N LEU A 222 -4.63 -5.88 17.50
CA LEU A 222 -4.02 -6.78 18.48
C LEU A 222 -4.97 -6.81 19.68
N ASP A 223 -5.56 -7.97 19.98
CA ASP A 223 -6.38 -8.11 21.17
C ASP A 223 -5.52 -7.97 22.44
N GLY A 224 -6.16 -7.74 23.58
CA GLY A 224 -5.44 -7.54 24.85
C GLY A 224 -4.54 -8.72 25.22
N SER A 225 -4.91 -9.93 24.81
CA SER A 225 -4.08 -11.14 24.90
C SER A 225 -2.83 -11.05 24.03
N SER A 226 -2.96 -10.71 22.76
CA SER A 226 -1.84 -10.55 21.82
C SER A 226 -0.86 -9.48 22.30
N ILE A 227 -1.36 -8.39 22.91
CA ILE A 227 -0.51 -7.35 23.47
C ILE A 227 0.28 -7.87 24.68
N ASN A 228 -0.37 -8.62 25.56
CA ASN A 228 0.28 -9.22 26.73
C ASN A 228 1.32 -10.28 26.29
N ASP A 229 0.98 -11.11 25.32
CA ASP A 229 1.88 -12.15 24.83
C ASP A 229 3.10 -11.54 24.11
N LEU A 230 2.92 -10.44 23.36
CA LEU A 230 4.02 -9.68 22.77
C LEU A 230 4.90 -9.01 23.84
N GLN A 231 4.31 -8.56 24.95
CA GLN A 231 5.07 -8.04 26.09
C GLN A 231 5.86 -9.17 26.77
N GLU A 232 5.26 -10.34 26.96
CA GLU A 232 5.92 -11.50 27.56
C GLU A 232 7.08 -11.99 26.69
N GLN A 233 6.89 -12.10 25.36
CA GLN A 233 7.97 -12.43 24.42
C GLN A 233 9.08 -11.38 24.43
N ARG A 234 8.74 -10.09 24.56
CA ARG A 234 9.73 -9.02 24.67
C ARG A 234 10.55 -9.13 25.95
N GLU A 235 9.91 -9.41 27.09
CA GLU A 235 10.60 -9.60 28.36
C GLU A 235 11.46 -10.88 28.34
N TRP A 236 10.96 -11.95 27.74
CA TRP A 236 11.74 -13.17 27.51
C TRP A 236 12.99 -12.89 26.67
N LEU A 237 12.88 -12.19 25.53
CA LEU A 237 14.02 -11.83 24.68
C LEU A 237 15.06 -10.97 25.42
N LYS A 238 14.62 -10.07 26.30
CA LYS A 238 15.53 -9.30 27.16
C LYS A 238 16.26 -10.18 28.16
N SER A 239 15.56 -11.16 28.75
CA SER A 239 16.14 -12.10 29.72
C SER A 239 17.05 -13.16 29.06
N ALA A 240 16.84 -13.45 27.78
CA ALA A 240 17.60 -14.42 27.00
C ALA A 240 18.91 -13.86 26.40
N LYS A 241 19.19 -12.55 26.55
CA LYS A 241 20.52 -12.00 26.21
C LYS A 241 21.53 -12.51 27.26
N PRO A 242 22.54 -13.33 26.90
CA PRO A 242 23.55 -13.74 27.86
C PRO A 242 24.39 -12.53 28.28
N GLU A 243 24.63 -12.40 29.59
CA GLU A 243 25.61 -11.45 30.13
C GLU A 243 26.95 -11.72 29.45
N THR A 244 27.34 -10.83 28.55
CA THR A 244 28.70 -10.76 28.00
C THR A 244 29.63 -10.38 29.16
N LYS A 245 30.33 -11.38 29.71
CA LYS A 245 31.57 -11.19 30.46
C LYS A 245 32.76 -11.10 29.51
#